data_AF-A0A926ICV9-F1
#
_entry.id   AF-A0A926ICV9-F1
#
_cell.length_a   1.000
_cell.length_b   1.000
_cell.length_c   1.000
_cell.angle_alpha   90.00
_cell.angle_beta   90.00
_cell.angle_gamma   90.00
#
_symmetry.space_group_name_H-M   'P 1'
#
loop_
_entity.id
_entity.type
_entity.pdbx_description
1 polymer ?
#
loop_
_entity_poly.entity_id
_entity_poly.type
_entity_poly.pdbx_seq_one_letter_code
_entity_poly.pdbx_strand_id
1 'polypeptide(L)'
;MQIIKGIRILLIINMIYLICTMQWIQVLVVASVLLVSFLPEALKFTTGVELTKFMNYFFIVFVLLSQWCGTYLRAYDVISWWDLFLHGLSAFVVGLGGLVILRLCDPELMTFKNQKYGLISIIIFLTISSSAVFWEIFEFVGDTFFGTNAQLGSLSDTMEDMLICVIIGIIFSFWIYRSLRKGKDNFVTKQMNEFMLLNKDKAK
;
A
#
# COMPACT_ATOMS: atom_id res chain seq x y z
N MET A 1 -8.06 4.00 15.49
CA MET A 1 -9.41 3.54 15.09
C MET A 1 -10.44 4.67 14.99
N GLN A 2 -10.60 5.55 15.99
CA GLN A 2 -11.60 6.62 15.94
C GLN A 2 -11.38 7.59 14.75
N ILE A 3 -10.12 7.95 14.47
CA ILE A 3 -9.77 8.80 13.31
C ILE A 3 -10.21 8.17 11.98
N ILE A 4 -9.95 6.87 11.77
CA ILE A 4 -10.35 6.17 10.54
C ILE A 4 -11.87 6.16 10.38
N LYS A 5 -12.62 5.93 11.47
CA LYS A 5 -14.09 6.04 11.45
C LYS A 5 -14.55 7.46 11.09
N GLY A 6 -13.91 8.49 11.67
CA GLY A 6 -14.18 9.89 11.34
C GLY A 6 -13.94 10.20 9.86
N ILE A 7 -12.84 9.71 9.30
CA ILE A 7 -12.54 9.80 7.86
C ILE A 7 -13.67 9.17 7.06
N ARG A 8 -14.05 7.91 7.33
CA ARG A 8 -15.12 7.22 6.59
C ARG A 8 -16.46 7.95 6.66
N ILE A 9 -16.81 8.51 7.81
CA ILE A 9 -18.02 9.34 7.95
C ILE A 9 -17.93 10.58 7.04
N LEU A 10 -16.77 11.25 6.99
CA LEU A 10 -16.54 12.37 6.09
C LEU A 10 -16.68 11.94 4.61
N LEU A 11 -16.12 10.80 4.22
CA LEU A 11 -16.26 10.25 2.85
C LEU A 11 -17.75 10.03 2.51
N ILE A 12 -18.53 9.46 3.44
CA ILE A 12 -19.97 9.20 3.25
C ILE A 12 -20.75 10.51 3.09
N ILE A 13 -20.49 11.50 3.94
CA ILE A 13 -21.14 12.82 3.85
C ILE A 13 -20.80 13.48 2.50
N ASN A 14 -19.54 13.44 2.08
CA ASN A 14 -19.12 13.99 0.80
C ASN A 14 -19.76 13.24 -0.37
N MET A 15 -19.85 11.91 -0.31
CA MET A 15 -20.52 11.11 -1.33
C MET A 15 -22.01 11.48 -1.47
N ILE A 16 -22.72 11.69 -0.36
CA ILE A 16 -24.13 12.16 -0.38
C ILE A 16 -24.22 13.52 -1.07
N TYR A 17 -23.34 14.46 -0.73
CA TYR A 17 -23.28 15.77 -1.38
C TYR A 17 -23.03 15.65 -2.91
N LEU A 18 -22.12 14.78 -3.33
CA LEU A 18 -21.81 14.56 -4.75
C LEU A 18 -22.99 13.93 -5.51
N ILE A 19 -23.73 13.01 -4.88
CA ILE A 19 -24.97 12.46 -5.43
C ILE A 19 -26.03 13.55 -5.60
N CYS A 20 -26.24 14.38 -4.58
CA CYS A 20 -27.20 15.50 -4.63
C CYS A 20 -26.84 16.54 -5.70
N THR A 21 -25.56 16.67 -6.05
CA THR A 21 -25.06 17.59 -7.08
C THR A 21 -24.80 16.91 -8.43
N MET A 22 -25.18 15.63 -8.57
CA MET A 22 -25.06 14.82 -9.79
C MET A 22 -23.62 14.68 -10.35
N GLN A 23 -22.62 14.71 -9.47
CA GLN A 23 -21.20 14.57 -9.82
C GLN A 23 -20.76 13.10 -9.85
N TRP A 24 -21.28 12.32 -10.80
CA TRP A 24 -21.17 10.85 -10.80
C TRP A 24 -19.74 10.29 -10.87
N ILE A 25 -18.84 10.94 -11.60
CA ILE A 25 -17.42 10.51 -11.65
C ILE A 25 -16.78 10.66 -10.27
N GLN A 26 -17.00 11.78 -9.61
CA GLN A 26 -16.50 12.03 -8.26
C GLN A 26 -17.14 11.07 -7.23
N VAL A 27 -18.41 10.70 -7.42
CA VAL A 27 -19.06 9.65 -6.60
C VAL A 27 -18.29 8.33 -6.73
N LEU A 28 -17.91 7.92 -7.94
CA LEU A 28 -17.14 6.67 -8.14
C LEU A 28 -15.77 6.72 -7.45
N VAL A 29 -15.06 7.84 -7.53
CA VAL A 29 -13.77 8.04 -6.85
C VAL A 29 -13.93 7.99 -5.33
N VAL A 30 -14.91 8.71 -4.77
CA VAL A 30 -15.13 8.70 -3.32
C VAL A 30 -15.59 7.33 -2.83
N ALA A 31 -16.42 6.65 -3.61
CA ALA A 31 -16.86 5.29 -3.31
C ALA A 31 -15.66 4.31 -3.33
N SER A 32 -14.74 4.42 -4.29
CA SER A 32 -13.53 3.58 -4.33
C SER A 32 -12.64 3.82 -3.10
N VAL A 33 -12.40 5.09 -2.72
CA VAL A 33 -11.66 5.46 -1.50
C VAL A 33 -12.31 4.82 -0.27
N LEU A 34 -13.63 4.95 -0.14
CA LEU A 34 -14.38 4.40 0.99
C LEU A 34 -14.25 2.88 1.05
N LEU A 35 -14.48 2.18 -0.07
CA LEU A 35 -14.38 0.72 -0.15
C LEU A 35 -12.97 0.22 0.19
N VAL A 36 -11.95 0.78 -0.46
CA VAL A 36 -10.54 0.39 -0.24
C VAL A 36 -10.10 0.70 1.19
N SER A 37 -10.67 1.73 1.83
CA SER A 37 -10.36 2.03 3.23
C SER A 37 -10.70 0.87 4.18
N PHE A 38 -11.63 -0.03 3.84
CA PHE A 38 -11.98 -1.22 4.64
C PHE A 38 -11.08 -2.43 4.38
N LEU A 39 -10.09 -2.34 3.50
CA LEU A 39 -9.21 -3.45 3.16
C LEU A 39 -8.50 -4.06 4.39
N PRO A 40 -8.01 -3.30 5.38
CA PRO A 40 -7.38 -3.90 6.56
C PRO A 40 -8.35 -4.71 7.42
N GLU A 41 -9.60 -4.25 7.58
CA GLU A 41 -10.63 -5.03 8.28
C GLU A 41 -11.04 -6.26 7.48
N ALA A 42 -11.18 -6.13 6.16
CA ALA A 42 -11.46 -7.26 5.28
C ALA A 42 -10.35 -8.31 5.37
N LEU A 43 -9.09 -7.90 5.32
CA LEU A 43 -7.93 -8.78 5.49
C LEU A 43 -7.99 -9.53 6.83
N LYS A 44 -8.25 -8.82 7.94
CA LYS A 44 -8.38 -9.43 9.26
C LYS A 44 -9.54 -10.42 9.31
N PHE A 45 -10.67 -10.10 8.68
CA PHE A 45 -11.85 -10.95 8.66
C PHE A 45 -11.63 -12.22 7.83
N THR A 46 -11.01 -12.13 6.65
CA THR A 46 -10.86 -13.25 5.72
C THR A 46 -9.67 -14.14 6.04
N THR A 47 -8.57 -13.57 6.53
CA THR A 47 -7.31 -14.30 6.75
C THR A 47 -6.90 -14.43 8.21
N GLY A 48 -7.56 -13.68 9.10
CA GLY A 48 -7.14 -13.55 10.49
C GLY A 48 -5.92 -12.65 10.72
N VAL A 49 -5.20 -12.23 9.66
CA VAL A 49 -4.01 -11.40 9.77
C VAL A 49 -4.38 -9.97 10.17
N GLU A 50 -3.77 -9.51 11.25
CA GLU A 50 -4.01 -8.19 11.82
C GLU A 50 -2.78 -7.28 11.62
N LEU A 51 -3.01 -6.12 11.01
CA LEU A 51 -1.98 -5.10 10.82
C LEU A 51 -1.73 -4.32 12.12
N THR A 52 -0.50 -3.83 12.32
CA THR A 52 -0.19 -2.93 13.43
C THR A 52 -0.98 -1.62 13.31
N LYS A 53 -1.07 -0.85 14.40
CA LYS A 53 -1.74 0.46 14.33
C LYS A 53 -1.08 1.38 13.30
N PHE A 54 0.25 1.39 13.25
CA PHE A 54 1.00 2.19 12.28
C PHE A 54 0.69 1.75 10.85
N MET A 55 0.76 0.45 10.56
CA MET A 55 0.48 -0.09 9.21
C MET A 55 -0.93 0.27 8.73
N ASN A 56 -1.93 0.17 9.61
CA ASN A 56 -3.30 0.60 9.32
C ASN A 56 -3.37 2.09 8.95
N TYR A 57 -2.81 2.98 9.78
CA TYR A 57 -2.85 4.41 9.48
C TYR A 57 -2.07 4.77 8.22
N PHE A 58 -0.91 4.15 8.02
CA PHE A 58 -0.08 4.38 6.86
C PHE A 58 -0.80 3.98 5.57
N PHE A 59 -1.47 2.83 5.56
CA PHE A 59 -2.32 2.41 4.44
C PHE A 59 -3.46 3.40 4.16
N ILE A 60 -4.19 3.84 5.20
CA ILE A 60 -5.30 4.80 5.03
C ILE A 60 -4.79 6.14 4.51
N VAL A 61 -3.65 6.63 5.00
CA VAL A 61 -3.04 7.87 4.51
C VAL A 61 -2.63 7.72 3.05
N PHE A 62 -2.01 6.60 2.66
CA PHE A 62 -1.67 6.33 1.27
C PHE A 62 -2.91 6.36 0.36
N VAL A 63 -3.99 5.66 0.74
CA VAL A 63 -5.25 5.64 -0.03
C VAL A 63 -5.86 7.04 -0.17
N LEU A 64 -5.82 7.85 0.89
CA LEU A 64 -6.27 9.24 0.82
C LEU A 64 -5.39 10.09 -0.11
N LEU A 65 -4.07 9.94 -0.03
CA LEU A 65 -3.15 10.71 -0.89
C LEU A 65 -3.31 10.33 -2.38
N SER A 66 -3.45 9.04 -2.69
CA SER A 66 -3.56 8.59 -4.07
C SER A 66 -4.92 8.87 -4.69
N GLN A 67 -6.01 8.49 -4.03
CA GLN A 67 -7.34 8.54 -4.66
C GLN A 67 -8.07 9.84 -4.32
N TRP A 68 -8.08 10.25 -3.05
CA TRP A 68 -8.79 11.47 -2.64
C TRP A 68 -8.03 12.73 -3.02
N CYS A 69 -6.75 12.85 -2.66
CA CYS A 69 -5.96 14.02 -3.04
C CYS A 69 -5.56 13.96 -4.51
N GLY A 70 -5.06 12.82 -4.99
CA GLY A 70 -4.64 12.63 -6.37
C GLY A 70 -5.78 12.86 -7.36
N THR A 71 -6.81 12.02 -7.34
CA THR A 71 -7.90 12.08 -8.33
C THR A 71 -8.99 13.08 -7.95
N TYR A 72 -9.56 12.99 -6.74
CA TYR A 72 -10.73 13.83 -6.38
C TYR A 72 -10.38 15.32 -6.22
N LEU A 73 -9.25 15.65 -5.58
CA LEU A 73 -8.74 17.03 -5.46
C LEU A 73 -7.80 17.43 -6.61
N ARG A 74 -7.61 16.56 -7.62
CA ARG A 74 -6.82 16.83 -8.83
C ARG A 74 -5.34 17.11 -8.58
N ALA A 75 -4.73 16.53 -7.53
CA ALA A 75 -3.30 16.71 -7.29
C ALA A 75 -2.43 16.12 -8.41
N TYR A 76 -2.88 15.05 -9.09
CA TYR A 76 -2.20 14.53 -10.30
C TYR A 76 -2.10 15.58 -11.42
N ASP A 77 -3.11 16.44 -11.56
CA ASP A 77 -3.15 17.46 -12.61
C ASP A 77 -2.30 18.69 -12.28
N VAL A 78 -2.12 18.99 -10.99
CA VAL A 78 -1.58 20.27 -10.52
C VAL A 78 -0.15 20.15 -10.00
N ILE A 79 0.23 19.00 -9.45
CA ILE A 79 1.53 18.78 -8.81
C ILE A 79 2.29 17.75 -9.64
N SER A 80 3.24 18.22 -10.46
CA SER A 80 3.92 17.40 -11.47
C SER A 80 4.70 16.20 -10.93
N TRP A 81 5.12 16.20 -9.67
CA TRP A 81 5.86 15.09 -9.04
C TRP A 81 4.97 14.16 -8.20
N TRP A 82 3.66 14.43 -8.13
CA TRP A 82 2.75 13.75 -7.21
C TRP A 82 2.68 12.26 -7.47
N ASP A 83 2.67 11.86 -8.74
CA ASP A 83 2.54 10.48 -9.14
C ASP A 83 3.78 9.66 -8.79
N LEU A 84 4.95 10.10 -9.25
CA LEU A 84 6.25 9.50 -8.89
C LEU A 84 6.44 9.40 -7.36
N PHE A 85 5.98 10.40 -6.61
CA PHE A 85 6.00 10.36 -5.15
C PHE A 85 5.10 9.27 -4.57
N LEU A 86 3.89 9.11 -5.10
CA LEU A 86 2.97 8.06 -4.68
C LEU A 86 3.47 6.67 -5.06
N HIS A 87 4.09 6.50 -6.23
CA HIS A 87 4.77 5.26 -6.61
C HIS A 87 5.87 4.94 -5.60
N GLY A 88 6.69 5.91 -5.24
CA GLY A 88 7.71 5.70 -4.21
C GLY A 88 7.13 5.39 -2.82
N LEU A 89 6.03 6.03 -2.43
CA LEU A 89 5.34 5.76 -1.17
C LEU A 89 4.67 4.37 -1.16
N SER A 90 4.15 3.94 -2.31
CA SER A 90 3.48 2.65 -2.51
C SER A 90 4.42 1.48 -2.24
N ALA A 91 5.72 1.62 -2.54
CA ALA A 91 6.72 0.59 -2.27
C ALA A 91 6.75 0.17 -0.79
N PHE A 92 6.54 1.12 0.14
CA PHE A 92 6.42 0.78 1.56
C PHE A 92 5.12 0.04 1.87
N VAL A 93 3.99 0.47 1.28
CA VAL A 93 2.68 -0.18 1.46
C VAL A 93 2.68 -1.60 0.91
N VAL A 94 3.19 -1.81 -0.30
CA VAL A 94 3.35 -3.12 -0.91
C VAL A 94 4.33 -3.98 -0.13
N GLY A 95 5.39 -3.39 0.44
CA GLY A 95 6.29 -4.08 1.36
C GLY A 95 5.58 -4.62 2.60
N LEU A 96 4.59 -3.90 3.15
CA LEU A 96 3.70 -4.41 4.20
C LEU A 96 2.84 -5.57 3.69
N GLY A 97 2.33 -5.48 2.45
CA GLY A 97 1.65 -6.59 1.77
C GLY A 97 2.54 -7.82 1.65
N GLY A 98 3.83 -7.65 1.35
CA GLY A 98 4.83 -8.72 1.36
C GLY A 98 4.96 -9.40 2.72
N LEU A 99 4.91 -8.65 3.83
CA LEU A 99 4.90 -9.23 5.18
C LEU A 99 3.62 -10.04 5.45
N VAL A 100 2.47 -9.57 4.97
CA VAL A 100 1.20 -10.30 5.06
C VAL A 100 1.28 -11.61 4.27
N ILE A 101 1.75 -11.57 3.02
CA ILE A 101 1.95 -12.76 2.18
C ILE A 101 2.89 -13.74 2.86
N LEU A 102 4.05 -13.27 3.35
CA LEU A 102 4.99 -14.09 4.10
C LEU A 102 4.34 -14.78 5.30
N ARG A 103 3.54 -14.04 6.08
CA ARG A 103 2.83 -14.61 7.23
C ARG A 103 1.80 -15.67 6.84
N LEU A 104 1.16 -15.53 5.68
CA LEU A 104 0.18 -16.48 5.17
C LEU A 104 0.84 -17.74 4.59
N CYS A 105 1.95 -17.59 3.88
CA CYS A 105 2.64 -18.71 3.23
C CYS A 105 3.59 -19.47 4.17
N ASP A 106 4.33 -18.77 5.02
CA ASP A 106 5.30 -19.37 5.96
C ASP A 106 5.27 -18.62 7.31
N PRO A 107 4.35 -18.99 8.22
CA PRO A 107 4.27 -18.43 9.56
C PRO A 107 5.57 -18.56 10.37
N GLU A 108 6.33 -19.64 10.16
CA GLU A 108 7.55 -19.92 10.90
C GLU A 108 8.69 -18.99 10.50
N LEU A 109 8.78 -18.64 9.22
CA LEU A 109 9.75 -17.68 8.70
C LEU A 109 9.62 -16.33 9.40
N MET A 110 8.38 -15.93 9.73
CA MET A 110 8.12 -14.71 10.47
C MET A 110 8.60 -14.77 11.92
N THR A 111 8.79 -15.94 12.54
CA THR A 111 9.28 -16.05 13.93
C THR A 111 10.74 -15.67 14.13
N PHE A 112 11.49 -15.42 13.05
CA PHE A 112 12.91 -15.06 13.04
C PHE A 112 13.87 -16.09 13.67
N LYS A 113 13.37 -17.23 14.18
CA LYS A 113 14.17 -18.28 14.83
C LYS A 113 15.27 -18.83 13.94
N ASN A 114 14.97 -19.03 12.65
CA ASN A 114 15.89 -19.59 11.67
C ASN A 114 16.85 -18.55 11.05
N GLN A 115 16.79 -17.28 11.49
CA GLN A 115 17.63 -16.18 11.01
C GLN A 115 17.69 -16.01 9.47
N LYS A 116 16.63 -16.43 8.76
CA LYS A 116 16.48 -16.35 7.30
C LYS A 116 16.17 -14.91 6.82
N TYR A 117 16.82 -13.91 7.41
CA TYR A 117 16.56 -12.49 7.17
C TYR A 117 16.81 -12.08 5.71
N GLY A 118 17.80 -12.69 5.06
CA GLY A 118 18.06 -12.45 3.64
C GLY A 118 16.88 -12.87 2.75
N LEU A 119 16.28 -14.03 3.03
CA LEU A 119 15.12 -14.52 2.29
C LEU A 119 13.91 -13.59 2.47
N ILE A 120 13.63 -13.16 3.71
CA ILE A 120 12.55 -12.22 4.01
C ILE A 120 12.72 -10.92 3.22
N SER A 121 13.93 -10.34 3.24
CA SER A 121 14.23 -9.13 2.50
C SER A 121 14.09 -9.29 0.98
N ILE A 122 14.55 -10.41 0.42
CA ILE A 122 14.40 -10.70 -1.01
C ILE A 122 12.93 -10.83 -1.39
N ILE A 123 12.12 -11.55 -0.62
CA ILE A 123 10.69 -11.70 -0.91
C ILE A 123 9.98 -10.34 -0.88
N ILE A 124 10.29 -9.49 0.10
CA ILE A 124 9.73 -8.13 0.18
C ILE A 124 10.16 -7.31 -1.04
N PHE A 125 11.43 -7.35 -1.42
CA PHE A 125 11.93 -6.65 -2.61
C PHE A 125 11.23 -7.10 -3.90
N LEU A 126 11.08 -8.42 -4.08
CA LEU A 126 10.41 -8.99 -5.24
C LEU A 126 8.92 -8.61 -5.26
N THR A 127 8.25 -8.63 -4.09
CA THR A 127 6.85 -8.23 -4.00
C THR A 127 6.66 -6.77 -4.43
N ILE A 128 7.53 -5.86 -3.96
CA ILE A 128 7.52 -4.45 -4.35
C ILE A 128 7.73 -4.29 -5.85
N SER A 129 8.81 -4.87 -6.38
CA SER A 129 9.18 -4.73 -7.80
C SER A 129 8.12 -5.32 -8.73
N SER A 130 7.60 -6.51 -8.41
CA SER A 130 6.54 -7.14 -9.21
C SER A 130 5.23 -6.35 -9.15
N SER A 131 4.87 -5.78 -7.99
CA SER A 131 3.66 -4.96 -7.89
C SER A 131 3.74 -3.71 -8.75
N ALA A 132 4.91 -3.08 -8.89
CA ALA A 132 5.09 -1.93 -9.77
C ALA A 132 4.80 -2.31 -11.23
N VAL A 133 5.33 -3.45 -11.70
CA VAL A 133 5.05 -3.97 -13.05
C VAL A 133 3.55 -4.24 -13.24
N PHE A 134 2.89 -4.88 -12.25
CA PHE A 134 1.46 -5.15 -12.35
C PHE A 134 0.60 -3.88 -12.34
N TRP A 135 1.06 -2.85 -11.64
CA TRP A 135 0.38 -1.56 -11.63
C TRP A 135 0.46 -0.87 -13.00
N GLU A 136 1.64 -0.81 -13.62
CA GLU A 136 1.79 -0.29 -14.98
C GLU A 136 0.97 -1.06 -16.01
N ILE A 137 0.87 -2.39 -15.86
CA ILE A 137 -0.01 -3.18 -16.73
C ILE A 137 -1.48 -2.80 -16.51
N PHE A 138 -1.89 -2.57 -15.27
CA PHE A 138 -3.26 -2.13 -14.95
C PHE A 138 -3.56 -0.77 -15.60
N GLU A 139 -2.62 0.17 -15.53
CA GLU A 139 -2.76 1.49 -16.17
C GLU A 139 -2.81 1.40 -17.68
N PHE A 140 -1.91 0.62 -18.29
CA PHE A 140 -1.92 0.35 -19.72
C PHE A 140 -3.25 -0.24 -20.19
N VAL A 141 -3.82 -1.18 -19.43
CA VAL A 141 -5.14 -1.76 -19.72
C VAL A 141 -6.24 -0.70 -19.58
N GLY A 142 -6.17 0.16 -18.56
CA GLY A 142 -7.01 1.33 -18.39
C GLY A 142 -7.02 2.23 -19.63
N ASP A 143 -5.83 2.65 -20.04
CA ASP A 143 -5.63 3.60 -21.14
C ASP A 143 -6.08 3.00 -22.47
N THR A 144 -5.81 1.71 -22.68
CA THR A 144 -6.16 1.00 -23.92
C THR A 144 -7.66 0.72 -24.06
N PHE A 145 -8.31 0.23 -23.00
CA PHE A 145 -9.68 -0.31 -23.09
C PHE A 145 -10.76 0.60 -22.49
N PHE A 146 -10.38 1.49 -21.57
CA PHE A 146 -11.32 2.35 -20.84
C PHE A 146 -11.10 3.84 -21.13
N GLY A 147 -10.10 4.19 -21.94
CA GLY A 147 -9.82 5.57 -22.34
C GLY A 147 -9.37 6.45 -21.18
N THR A 148 -8.76 5.85 -20.15
CA THR A 148 -8.02 6.62 -19.14
C THR A 148 -6.76 7.21 -19.75
N ASN A 149 -6.03 8.01 -18.97
CA ASN A 149 -4.75 8.58 -19.38
C ASN A 149 -3.81 8.56 -18.17
N ALA A 150 -3.66 7.39 -17.56
CA ALA A 150 -2.81 7.19 -16.39
C ALA A 150 -1.33 7.32 -16.78
N GLN A 151 -0.90 6.69 -17.87
CA GLN A 151 0.51 6.67 -18.29
C GLN A 151 0.95 7.92 -19.08
N LEU A 152 0.06 8.92 -19.18
CA LEU A 152 0.25 10.18 -19.92
C LEU A 152 0.68 10.04 -21.39
N GLY A 153 0.52 8.85 -22.00
CA GLY A 153 1.07 8.53 -23.32
C GLY A 153 2.61 8.51 -23.37
N SER A 154 3.28 8.29 -22.24
CA SER A 154 4.71 8.49 -22.05
C SER A 154 5.40 7.21 -21.58
N LEU A 155 6.37 6.72 -22.36
CA LEU A 155 7.28 5.66 -21.90
C LEU A 155 8.09 6.09 -20.67
N SER A 156 8.41 7.38 -20.55
CA SER A 156 9.21 7.89 -19.42
C SER A 156 8.47 7.73 -18.11
N ASP A 157 7.15 7.96 -18.12
CA ASP A 157 6.27 7.91 -16.95
C ASP A 157 6.30 6.50 -16.34
N THR A 158 5.85 5.51 -17.11
CA THR A 158 5.92 4.08 -16.77
C THR A 158 7.29 3.63 -16.29
N MET A 159 8.36 4.06 -16.96
CA MET A 159 9.72 3.65 -16.59
C MET A 159 10.19 4.31 -15.29
N GLU A 160 9.88 5.59 -15.08
CA GLU A 160 10.22 6.32 -13.85
C GLU A 160 9.48 5.73 -12.65
N ASP A 161 8.21 5.40 -12.81
CA ASP A 161 7.35 4.80 -11.79
C ASP A 161 7.82 3.41 -11.37
N MET A 162 8.19 2.56 -12.33
CA MET A 162 8.83 1.28 -12.01
C MET A 162 10.20 1.48 -11.35
N LEU A 163 11.03 2.41 -11.84
CA LEU A 163 12.37 2.64 -11.32
C LEU A 163 12.36 3.15 -9.89
N ILE A 164 11.49 4.11 -9.54
CA ILE A 164 11.41 4.62 -8.18
C ILE A 164 10.98 3.53 -7.20
N CYS A 165 10.05 2.65 -7.61
CA CYS A 165 9.63 1.51 -6.81
C CYS A 165 10.78 0.51 -6.59
N VAL A 166 11.57 0.22 -7.62
CA VAL A 166 12.74 -0.67 -7.53
C VAL A 166 13.81 -0.07 -6.60
N ILE A 167 14.15 1.21 -6.76
CA ILE A 167 15.16 1.89 -5.95
C ILE A 167 14.75 1.88 -4.47
N ILE A 168 13.51 2.28 -4.18
CA ILE A 168 13.00 2.27 -2.80
C ILE A 168 12.89 0.84 -2.28
N GLY A 169 12.49 -0.12 -3.11
CA GLY A 169 12.47 -1.54 -2.75
C GLY A 169 13.84 -2.08 -2.35
N ILE A 170 14.92 -1.71 -3.06
CA ILE A 170 16.30 -2.07 -2.70
C ILE A 170 16.68 -1.46 -1.36
N ILE A 171 16.45 -0.15 -1.19
CA ILE A 171 16.79 0.56 0.06
C ILE A 171 16.02 -0.05 1.25
N PHE A 172 14.71 -0.27 1.08
CA PHE A 172 13.84 -0.75 2.13
C PHE A 172 14.16 -2.21 2.51
N SER A 173 14.32 -3.10 1.53
CA SER A 173 14.68 -4.50 1.78
C SER A 173 16.05 -4.63 2.46
N PHE A 174 17.03 -3.81 2.07
CA PHE A 174 18.33 -3.76 2.72
C PHE A 174 18.22 -3.23 4.16
N TRP A 175 17.39 -2.21 4.40
CA TRP A 175 17.14 -1.69 5.73
C TRP A 175 16.50 -2.74 6.64
N ILE A 176 15.53 -3.53 6.14
CA ILE A 176 14.94 -4.66 6.85
C ILE A 176 16.00 -5.70 7.20
N TYR A 177 16.79 -6.13 6.21
CA TYR A 177 17.85 -7.13 6.41
C TYR A 177 18.81 -6.72 7.53
N ARG A 178 19.31 -5.47 7.45
CA ARG A 178 20.26 -4.93 8.41
C ARG A 178 19.65 -4.77 9.81
N SER A 179 18.39 -4.38 9.89
CA SER A 179 17.66 -4.18 11.15
C SER A 179 17.47 -5.50 11.88
N LEU A 180 17.01 -6.54 11.17
CA LEU A 180 16.83 -7.88 11.71
C LEU A 180 18.17 -8.52 12.09
N ARG A 181 19.18 -8.47 11.21
CA ARG A 181 20.48 -9.11 11.44
C ARG A 181 21.23 -8.52 12.65
N LYS A 182 21.16 -7.20 12.86
CA LYS A 182 21.85 -6.55 13.98
C LYS A 182 21.09 -6.63 15.29
N GLY A 183 19.84 -7.12 15.29
CA GLY A 183 18.98 -7.12 16.48
C GLY A 183 18.76 -5.73 17.09
N LYS A 184 18.90 -4.65 16.29
CA LYS A 184 18.78 -3.28 16.80
C LYS A 184 17.33 -2.96 17.09
N ASP A 185 17.06 -2.37 18.24
CA ASP A 185 15.77 -1.76 18.52
C ASP A 185 15.60 -0.52 17.64
N ASN A 186 14.79 -0.63 16.60
CA ASN A 186 14.51 0.46 15.67
C ASN A 186 13.08 0.36 15.18
N PHE A 187 12.69 1.32 14.33
CA PHE A 187 11.33 1.37 13.83
C PHE A 187 10.89 0.07 13.13
N VAL A 188 11.74 -0.50 12.26
CA VAL A 188 11.44 -1.74 11.52
C VAL A 188 11.25 -2.92 12.45
N THR A 189 12.20 -3.16 13.36
CA THR A 189 12.11 -4.30 14.30
C THR A 189 10.91 -4.16 15.24
N LYS A 190 10.59 -2.94 15.70
CA LYS A 190 9.36 -2.68 16.48
C LYS A 190 8.10 -3.05 15.70
N GLN A 191 7.99 -2.59 14.44
CA GLN A 191 6.82 -2.88 13.61
C GLN A 191 6.69 -4.37 13.29
N MET A 192 7.80 -5.04 12.96
CA MET A 192 7.78 -6.48 12.69
C MET A 192 7.45 -7.30 13.95
N ASN A 193 7.98 -6.91 15.11
CA ASN A 193 7.67 -7.57 16.39
C ASN A 193 6.22 -7.37 16.80
N GLU A 194 5.68 -6.16 16.70
CA GLU A 194 4.27 -5.88 16.98
C GLU A 194 3.37 -6.68 16.03
N PHE A 195 3.70 -6.71 14.74
CA PHE A 195 2.97 -7.50 13.75
C PHE A 195 2.99 -9.00 14.09
N MET A 196 4.14 -9.56 14.47
CA MET A 196 4.22 -10.96 14.92
C MET A 196 3.34 -11.22 16.15
N LEU A 197 3.40 -10.34 17.15
CA LEU A 197 2.66 -10.50 18.41
C LEU A 197 1.15 -10.52 18.17
N LEU A 198 0.64 -9.63 17.31
CA LEU A 198 -0.78 -9.59 16.93
C LEU A 198 -1.24 -10.86 16.20
N ASN A 199 -0.30 -11.60 15.60
CA ASN A 199 -0.57 -12.74 14.72
C ASN A 199 0.00 -14.07 15.25
N LYS A 200 0.42 -14.14 16.53
CA LYS A 200 1.14 -15.28 17.11
C LYS A 200 0.28 -16.54 17.26
N ASP A 201 -0.98 -16.39 17.67
CA ASP A 201 -1.85 -17.52 18.04
C ASP A 201 -2.74 -18.01 16.89
N LYS A 202 -2.58 -17.43 15.69
CA LYS A 202 -3.43 -17.69 14.52
C LYS A 202 -2.73 -18.55 13.46
N ALA A 203 -1.73 -19.32 13.86
CA ALA A 203 -0.99 -20.27 13.01
C ALA A 203 -1.37 -21.73 13.30
N LYS A 204 -2.60 -21.97 13.77
CA LYS A 204 -3.14 -23.32 13.94
C LYS A 204 -4.10 -23.64 12.81
#